data_AF-A0A417YCB9-F1
#
_entry.id   AF-A0A417YCB9-F1
#
_cell.length_a   1.000
_cell.length_b   1.000
_cell.length_c   1.000
_cell.angle_alpha   90.00
_cell.angle_beta   90.00
_cell.angle_gamma   90.00
#
_symmetry.space_group_name_H-M   'P 1'
#
loop_
_entity.id
_entity.type
_entity.pdbx_description
1 polymer ?
#
loop_
_entity_poly.entity_id
_entity_poly.type
_entity_poly.pdbx_seq_one_letter_code
_entity_poly.pdbx_strand_id
1 'polypeptide(L)'
;MRPLIVVLMLLLSPLLSAAERIKVVTSFSILADITRQIGGDQVQVINIVGPDSDAHVYETTPDDARHVLQARLVVENGLNFEPWLDRLIKTTGSQAHVIRASQGILARTLEEEGQTIPDPHAWNSLANAKIYAANIAKALEAVDPGNAQAYRSHLAAYQQQIDALLAEVKKSF
;
A
#
# COMPACT_ATOMS: atom_id res chain seq x y z
N MET A 1 54.24 43.46 -2.00
CA MET A 1 53.48 42.96 -0.84
C MET A 1 52.13 42.50 -1.36
N ARG A 2 51.79 41.21 -1.17
CA ARG A 2 50.68 40.50 -1.86
C ARG A 2 49.30 40.93 -1.29
N PRO A 3 48.26 41.15 -2.12
CA PRO A 3 46.91 41.36 -1.61
C PRO A 3 46.31 40.04 -1.14
N LEU A 4 45.82 40.02 0.10
CA LEU A 4 45.14 38.90 0.71
C LEU A 4 43.67 38.93 0.27
N ILE A 5 43.28 38.05 -0.65
CA ILE A 5 41.87 37.83 -1.01
C ILE A 5 41.30 36.86 0.02
N VAL A 6 40.44 37.37 0.90
CA VAL A 6 39.61 36.54 1.79
C VAL A 6 38.39 36.11 0.99
N VAL A 7 38.40 34.86 0.52
CA VAL A 7 37.22 34.22 -0.07
C VAL A 7 36.35 33.70 1.07
N LEU A 8 35.27 34.42 1.37
CA LEU A 8 34.22 33.97 2.28
C LEU A 8 33.36 32.92 1.54
N MET A 9 33.70 31.64 1.69
CA MET A 9 32.83 30.55 1.25
C MET A 9 31.60 30.51 2.16
N LEU A 10 30.47 31.02 1.66
CA LEU A 10 29.15 30.72 2.20
C LEU A 10 28.88 29.22 2.02
N LEU A 11 29.03 28.46 3.11
CA LEU A 11 28.55 27.08 3.21
C LEU A 11 27.03 27.09 3.16
N LEU A 12 26.47 27.07 1.95
CA LEU A 12 25.07 26.80 1.70
C LEU A 12 24.83 25.32 2.00
N SER A 13 24.63 25.00 3.28
CA SER A 13 24.19 23.66 3.68
C SER A 13 22.82 23.43 3.04
N PRO A 14 22.62 22.37 2.24
CA PRO A 14 21.28 22.06 1.78
C PRO A 14 20.50 21.64 3.03
N LEU A 15 19.53 22.45 3.41
CA LEU A 15 18.43 21.95 4.23
C LEU A 15 17.80 20.83 3.41
N LEU A 16 18.12 19.57 3.74
CA LEU A 16 17.36 18.42 3.27
C LEU A 16 15.95 18.63 3.81
N SER A 17 15.09 19.25 3.00
CA SER A 17 13.66 19.30 3.30
C SER A 17 13.19 17.86 3.25
N ALA A 18 12.88 17.27 4.41
CA ALA A 18 12.22 15.98 4.46
C ALA A 18 10.90 16.12 3.71
N ALA A 19 10.79 15.45 2.56
CA ALA A 19 9.55 15.44 1.79
C ALA A 19 8.43 14.90 2.66
N GLU A 20 7.28 15.57 2.65
CA GLU A 20 6.13 15.17 3.46
C GLU A 20 5.61 13.80 2.97
N ARG A 21 5.48 12.85 3.90
CA ARG A 21 5.02 11.49 3.58
C ARG A 21 3.57 11.51 3.13
N ILE A 22 3.26 10.81 2.04
CA ILE A 22 1.87 10.67 1.62
C ILE A 22 1.11 9.73 2.58
N LYS A 23 -0.11 10.10 2.96
CA LYS A 23 -0.99 9.25 3.77
C LYS A 23 -1.64 8.18 2.90
N VAL A 24 -1.41 6.93 3.26
CA VAL A 24 -1.99 5.76 2.60
C VAL A 24 -2.83 5.01 3.63
N VAL A 25 -4.11 4.84 3.34
CA VAL A 25 -5.01 4.02 4.16
C VAL A 25 -5.08 2.62 3.55
N THR A 26 -4.89 1.60 4.36
CA THR A 26 -5.10 0.21 3.97
C THR A 26 -6.27 -0.36 4.75
N SER A 27 -7.07 -1.20 4.11
CA SER A 27 -8.24 -1.78 4.74
C SER A 27 -7.90 -2.75 5.88
N PHE A 28 -6.86 -3.57 5.72
CA PHE A 28 -6.43 -4.52 6.76
C PHE A 28 -4.90 -4.77 6.78
N SER A 29 -4.47 -5.48 7.82
CA SER A 29 -3.07 -5.62 8.23
C SER A 29 -2.12 -6.19 7.16
N ILE A 30 -2.55 -7.14 6.32
CA ILE A 30 -1.69 -7.70 5.26
C ILE A 30 -1.41 -6.66 4.17
N LEU A 31 -2.42 -5.89 3.77
CA LEU A 31 -2.21 -4.78 2.84
C LEU A 31 -1.35 -3.69 3.48
N ALA A 32 -1.49 -3.48 4.79
CA ALA A 32 -0.63 -2.55 5.52
C ALA A 32 0.84 -2.94 5.42
N ASP A 33 1.18 -4.21 5.64
CA ASP A 33 2.55 -4.71 5.53
C ASP A 33 3.09 -4.56 4.10
N ILE A 34 2.38 -5.09 3.09
CA ILE A 34 2.81 -4.97 1.69
C ILE A 34 3.01 -3.49 1.32
N THR A 35 2.08 -2.61 1.70
CA THR A 35 2.19 -1.18 1.42
C THR A 35 3.40 -0.53 2.11
N ARG A 36 3.75 -0.94 3.33
CA ARG A 36 4.97 -0.48 4.01
C ARG A 36 6.24 -0.96 3.30
N GLN A 37 6.27 -2.22 2.86
CA GLN A 37 7.40 -2.78 2.10
C GLN A 37 7.65 -2.01 0.81
N ILE A 38 6.57 -1.66 0.08
CA ILE A 38 6.67 -0.93 -1.18
C ILE A 38 6.91 0.57 -0.97
N GLY A 39 6.20 1.18 -0.03
CA GLY A 39 6.24 2.63 0.18
C GLY A 39 7.46 3.11 0.97
N GLY A 40 8.03 2.27 1.84
CA GLY A 40 9.16 2.62 2.69
C GLY A 40 8.95 3.92 3.47
N ASP A 41 10.00 4.72 3.60
CA ASP A 41 9.96 6.01 4.32
C ASP A 41 9.20 7.14 3.60
N GLN A 42 8.68 6.90 2.39
CA GLN A 42 7.95 7.90 1.60
C GLN A 42 6.46 7.95 1.96
N VAL A 43 5.96 6.94 2.67
CA VAL A 43 4.54 6.79 2.98
C VAL A 43 4.27 6.75 4.47
N GLN A 44 3.14 7.28 4.88
CA GLN A 44 2.53 7.03 6.18
C GLN A 44 1.37 6.06 5.99
N VAL A 45 1.57 4.79 6.32
CA VAL A 45 0.50 3.78 6.27
C VAL A 45 -0.33 3.83 7.54
N ILE A 46 -1.64 4.04 7.37
CA ILE A 46 -2.68 3.92 8.38
C ILE A 46 -3.52 2.69 8.05
N ASN A 47 -3.68 1.79 9.01
CA ASN A 47 -4.43 0.55 8.82
C ASN A 47 -5.77 0.64 9.55
N ILE A 48 -6.87 0.30 8.88
CA ILE A 48 -8.22 0.30 9.50
C ILE A 48 -8.39 -0.95 10.36
N VAL A 49 -8.42 -2.14 9.75
CA VAL A 49 -8.62 -3.40 10.48
C VAL A 49 -7.28 -3.93 10.97
N GLY A 50 -7.08 -3.86 12.28
CA GLY A 50 -5.84 -4.25 12.95
C GLY A 50 -5.48 -5.74 12.83
N PRO A 51 -4.28 -6.14 13.31
CA PRO A 51 -3.94 -7.55 13.49
C PRO A 51 -4.99 -8.29 14.33
N ASP A 52 -5.10 -9.60 14.11
CA ASP A 52 -5.97 -10.50 14.87
C ASP A 52 -7.46 -10.13 14.86
N SER A 53 -7.90 -9.31 13.89
CA SER A 53 -9.27 -8.84 13.71
C SER A 53 -9.85 -9.31 12.37
N ASP A 54 -11.17 -9.49 12.31
CA ASP A 54 -11.87 -9.93 11.10
C ASP A 54 -12.28 -8.73 10.23
N ALA A 55 -11.74 -8.66 9.01
CA ALA A 55 -12.01 -7.58 8.06
C ALA A 55 -13.35 -7.73 7.32
N HIS A 56 -13.96 -8.93 7.30
CA HIS A 56 -15.26 -9.15 6.65
C HIS A 56 -16.39 -8.43 7.40
N VAL A 57 -16.36 -8.48 8.73
CA VAL A 57 -17.44 -8.03 9.62
C VAL A 57 -17.09 -6.78 10.43
N TYR A 58 -16.06 -6.05 10.03
CA TYR A 58 -15.59 -4.88 10.76
C TYR A 58 -16.64 -3.75 10.81
N GLU A 59 -16.77 -3.13 11.98
CA GLU A 59 -17.61 -1.95 12.19
C GLU A 59 -16.74 -0.70 12.21
N THR A 60 -17.02 0.23 11.29
CA THR A 60 -16.20 1.42 11.10
C THR A 60 -16.39 2.44 12.22
N THR A 61 -15.30 3.13 12.56
CA THR A 61 -15.27 4.17 13.59
C THR A 61 -15.24 5.58 12.98
N PRO A 62 -15.57 6.62 13.76
CA PRO A 62 -15.36 8.00 13.33
C PRO A 62 -13.90 8.30 12.97
N ASP A 63 -12.93 7.62 13.59
CA ASP A 63 -11.51 7.80 13.29
C ASP A 63 -11.13 7.21 11.94
N ASP A 64 -11.71 6.09 11.56
CA ASP A 64 -11.56 5.53 10.21
C ASP A 64 -12.04 6.52 9.15
N ALA A 65 -13.18 7.17 9.39
CA ALA A 65 -13.71 8.20 8.52
C ALA A 65 -12.75 9.41 8.39
N ARG A 66 -12.14 9.85 9.51
CA ARG A 66 -11.12 10.91 9.50
C ARG A 66 -9.89 10.51 8.68
N HIS A 67 -9.43 9.27 8.82
CA HIS A 67 -8.27 8.77 8.10
C HIS A 67 -8.54 8.66 6.59
N VAL A 68 -9.68 8.09 6.20
CA VAL A 68 -10.09 7.98 4.78
C VAL A 68 -10.26 9.35 4.14
N LEU A 69 -10.81 10.34 4.85
CA LEU A 69 -10.94 11.71 4.34
C LEU A 69 -9.59 12.39 4.06
N GLN A 70 -8.56 12.07 4.87
CA GLN A 70 -7.22 12.66 4.75
C GLN A 70 -6.27 11.85 3.85
N ALA A 71 -6.70 10.69 3.37
CA ALA A 71 -5.86 9.80 2.59
C ALA A 71 -5.60 10.37 1.19
N ARG A 72 -4.38 10.15 0.68
CA ARG A 72 -4.07 10.36 -0.74
C ARG A 72 -4.31 9.09 -1.55
N LEU A 73 -4.16 7.94 -0.92
CA LEU A 73 -4.41 6.62 -1.48
C LEU A 73 -5.16 5.76 -0.46
N VAL A 74 -6.18 5.03 -0.92
CA VAL A 74 -6.83 3.94 -0.20
C VAL A 74 -6.57 2.63 -0.95
N VAL A 75 -6.06 1.63 -0.25
CA VAL A 75 -5.77 0.30 -0.77
C VAL A 75 -6.77 -0.68 -0.16
N GLU A 76 -7.66 -1.20 -0.99
CA GLU A 76 -8.60 -2.26 -0.62
C GLU A 76 -8.17 -3.59 -1.25
N ASN A 77 -8.61 -4.71 -0.69
CA ASN A 77 -8.34 -6.03 -1.26
C ASN A 77 -9.04 -6.17 -2.60
N GLY A 78 -10.32 -5.76 -2.67
CA GLY A 78 -11.24 -6.12 -3.74
C GLY A 78 -11.85 -7.50 -3.51
N LEU A 79 -12.47 -8.08 -4.55
CA LEU A 79 -13.17 -9.37 -4.46
C LEU A 79 -14.27 -9.39 -3.37
N ASN A 80 -14.85 -8.23 -3.07
CA ASN A 80 -15.88 -8.04 -2.04
C ASN A 80 -15.45 -8.41 -0.60
N PHE A 81 -14.14 -8.36 -0.29
CA PHE A 81 -13.63 -8.68 1.05
C PHE A 81 -14.05 -7.66 2.12
N GLU A 82 -14.06 -6.36 1.78
CA GLU A 82 -14.37 -5.28 2.73
C GLU A 82 -15.67 -4.53 2.33
N PRO A 83 -16.85 -5.16 2.46
CA PRO A 83 -18.12 -4.59 1.95
C PRO A 83 -18.49 -3.24 2.60
N TRP A 84 -17.91 -2.92 3.75
CA TRP A 84 -18.09 -1.66 4.49
C TRP A 84 -17.28 -0.48 3.92
N LEU A 85 -16.18 -0.73 3.20
CA LEU A 85 -15.22 0.31 2.82
C LEU A 85 -15.77 1.25 1.75
N ASP A 86 -16.48 0.70 0.77
CA ASP A 86 -17.18 1.47 -0.27
C ASP A 86 -18.15 2.50 0.34
N ARG A 87 -18.87 2.10 1.39
CA ARG A 87 -19.79 3.00 2.11
C ARG A 87 -19.01 4.07 2.85
N LEU A 88 -17.94 3.71 3.56
CA LEU A 88 -17.10 4.65 4.31
C LEU A 88 -16.50 5.74 3.39
N ILE A 89 -15.96 5.35 2.24
CA ILE A 89 -15.39 6.28 1.25
C ILE A 89 -16.46 7.24 0.71
N LYS A 90 -17.64 6.71 0.34
CA LYS A 90 -18.76 7.52 -0.18
C LYS A 90 -19.27 8.52 0.86
N THR A 91 -19.47 8.08 2.10
CA THR A 91 -20.01 8.94 3.18
C THR A 91 -19.03 10.02 3.61
N THR A 92 -17.72 9.76 3.55
CA THR A 92 -16.70 10.79 3.86
C THR A 92 -16.55 11.83 2.75
N GLY A 93 -16.96 11.53 1.51
CA GLY A 93 -16.68 12.37 0.35
C GLY A 93 -15.19 12.44 0.00
N SER A 94 -14.43 11.41 0.39
CA SER A 94 -12.99 11.35 0.17
C SER A 94 -12.64 11.47 -1.31
N GLN A 95 -11.56 12.20 -1.60
CA GLN A 95 -10.99 12.37 -2.94
C GLN A 95 -9.75 11.48 -3.13
N ALA A 96 -9.49 10.55 -2.19
CA ALA A 96 -8.36 9.64 -2.28
C ALA A 96 -8.44 8.80 -3.56
N HIS A 97 -7.27 8.51 -4.14
CA HIS A 97 -7.21 7.48 -5.18
C HIS A 97 -7.49 6.13 -4.52
N VAL A 98 -8.46 5.36 -5.03
CA VAL A 98 -8.82 4.05 -4.46
C VAL A 98 -8.40 2.97 -5.44
N ILE A 99 -7.68 1.96 -4.96
CA ILE A 99 -7.26 0.81 -5.79
C ILE A 99 -7.62 -0.51 -5.13
N ARG A 100 -7.91 -1.50 -5.97
CA ARG A 100 -8.04 -2.91 -5.59
C ARG A 100 -6.69 -3.58 -5.77
N ALA A 101 -6.09 -4.04 -4.68
CA ALA A 101 -4.79 -4.70 -4.73
C ALA A 101 -4.85 -6.03 -5.49
N SER A 102 -6.01 -6.71 -5.48
CA SER A 102 -6.23 -7.96 -6.22
C SER A 102 -6.49 -7.79 -7.73
N GLN A 103 -6.50 -6.56 -8.26
CA GLN A 103 -6.82 -6.32 -9.66
C GLN A 103 -5.93 -7.15 -10.62
N GLY A 104 -6.57 -7.89 -11.53
CA GLY A 104 -5.89 -8.76 -12.50
C GLY A 104 -5.64 -10.19 -12.01
N ILE A 105 -6.01 -10.53 -10.78
CA ILE A 105 -5.97 -11.90 -10.28
C ILE A 105 -7.21 -12.67 -10.77
N LEU A 106 -6.97 -13.87 -11.29
CA LEU A 106 -8.03 -14.86 -11.46
C LEU A 106 -8.33 -15.50 -10.11
N ALA A 107 -9.37 -15.00 -9.44
CA ALA A 107 -9.77 -15.52 -8.14
C ALA A 107 -10.25 -16.97 -8.25
N ARG A 108 -10.04 -17.75 -7.18
CA ARG A 108 -10.80 -18.97 -6.97
C ARG A 108 -12.25 -18.61 -6.73
N THR A 109 -13.14 -19.59 -6.86
CA THR A 109 -14.57 -19.40 -6.64
C THR A 109 -15.05 -20.26 -5.48
N LEU A 110 -16.08 -19.78 -4.79
CA LEU A 110 -16.79 -20.50 -3.75
C LEU A 110 -18.30 -20.40 -3.99
N GLU A 111 -19.06 -21.32 -3.41
CA GLU A 111 -20.52 -21.31 -3.45
C GLU A 111 -21.05 -20.67 -2.15
N GLU A 112 -21.79 -19.58 -2.28
CA GLU A 112 -22.43 -18.88 -1.17
C GLU A 112 -23.88 -18.57 -1.55
N GLU A 113 -24.84 -18.98 -0.69
CA GLU A 113 -26.28 -18.80 -0.93
C GLU A 113 -26.76 -19.28 -2.31
N GLY A 114 -26.13 -20.32 -2.86
CA GLY A 114 -26.45 -20.87 -4.18
C GLY A 114 -25.91 -20.04 -5.36
N GLN A 115 -24.99 -19.12 -5.10
CA GLN A 115 -24.28 -18.33 -6.09
C GLN A 115 -22.78 -18.66 -6.07
N THR A 116 -22.20 -18.82 -7.25
CA THR A 116 -20.75 -18.88 -7.41
C THR A 116 -20.16 -17.48 -7.31
N ILE A 117 -19.40 -17.19 -6.26
CA ILE A 117 -18.75 -15.90 -6.03
C ILE A 117 -17.22 -16.04 -5.96
N PRO A 118 -16.46 -14.95 -6.18
CA PRO A 118 -15.00 -14.95 -6.02
C PRO A 118 -14.60 -15.17 -4.55
N ASP A 119 -13.62 -16.04 -4.30
CA ASP A 119 -12.94 -16.16 -3.02
C ASP A 119 -11.98 -14.97 -2.82
N PRO A 120 -12.19 -14.14 -1.78
CA PRO A 120 -11.38 -12.94 -1.60
C PRO A 120 -9.97 -13.19 -1.09
N HIS A 121 -9.65 -14.39 -0.59
CA HIS A 121 -8.40 -14.70 0.13
C HIS A 121 -7.19 -14.94 -0.79
N ALA A 122 -7.10 -14.18 -1.88
CA ALA A 122 -6.14 -14.40 -2.95
C ALA A 122 -4.68 -14.14 -2.52
N TRP A 123 -4.43 -13.37 -1.46
CA TRP A 123 -3.09 -13.09 -0.93
C TRP A 123 -2.37 -14.32 -0.38
N ASN A 124 -3.10 -15.39 -0.01
CA ASN A 124 -2.51 -16.64 0.48
C ASN A 124 -1.65 -17.36 -0.58
N SER A 125 -1.76 -16.96 -1.86
CA SER A 125 -0.83 -17.37 -2.91
C SER A 125 0.32 -16.37 -3.03
N LEU A 126 1.56 -16.82 -2.80
CA LEU A 126 2.75 -15.98 -2.99
C LEU A 126 2.86 -15.43 -4.43
N ALA A 127 2.41 -16.17 -5.44
CA ALA A 127 2.36 -15.67 -6.81
C ALA A 127 1.39 -14.49 -6.95
N ASN A 128 0.24 -14.55 -6.27
CA ASN A 128 -0.70 -13.44 -6.21
C ASN A 128 -0.14 -12.27 -5.40
N ALA A 129 0.57 -12.51 -4.30
CA ALA A 129 1.19 -11.45 -3.50
C ALA A 129 2.10 -10.53 -4.32
N LYS A 130 2.77 -11.06 -5.37
CA LYS A 130 3.54 -10.24 -6.33
C LYS A 130 2.66 -9.27 -7.12
N ILE A 131 1.43 -9.68 -7.46
CA ILE A 131 0.45 -8.84 -8.17
C ILE A 131 -0.08 -7.75 -7.24
N TYR A 132 -0.41 -8.09 -5.99
CA TYR A 132 -0.77 -7.10 -4.96
C TYR A 132 0.31 -6.03 -4.82
N ALA A 133 1.57 -6.45 -4.64
CA ALA A 133 2.71 -5.54 -4.51
C ALA A 133 2.88 -4.64 -5.75
N ALA A 134 2.75 -5.20 -6.96
CA ALA A 134 2.88 -4.44 -8.20
C ALA A 134 1.75 -3.40 -8.37
N ASN A 135 0.51 -3.76 -8.03
CA ASN A 135 -0.63 -2.84 -8.08
C ASN A 135 -0.46 -1.69 -7.08
N ILE A 136 0.02 -1.98 -5.86
CA ILE A 136 0.31 -0.96 -4.85
C ILE A 136 1.44 -0.04 -5.32
N ALA A 137 2.54 -0.58 -5.85
CA ALA A 137 3.64 0.23 -6.39
C ALA A 137 3.17 1.18 -7.50
N LYS A 138 2.38 0.67 -8.45
CA LYS A 138 1.82 1.47 -9.53
C LYS A 138 0.92 2.60 -9.00
N ALA A 139 0.11 2.33 -7.99
CA ALA A 139 -0.75 3.33 -7.37
C ALA A 139 0.07 4.41 -6.66
N LEU A 140 1.10 4.02 -5.91
CA LEU A 140 2.04 4.94 -5.26
C LEU A 140 2.77 5.83 -6.27
N GLU A 141 3.25 5.26 -7.39
CA GLU A 141 3.87 6.02 -8.48
C GLU A 141 2.90 7.05 -9.10
N ALA A 142 1.61 6.69 -9.22
CA ALA A 142 0.61 7.59 -9.79
C ALA A 142 0.28 8.77 -8.86
N VAL A 143 0.17 8.53 -7.55
CA VAL A 143 -0.16 9.58 -6.59
C VAL A 143 1.05 10.35 -6.09
N ASP A 144 2.26 9.80 -6.22
CA ASP A 144 3.51 10.42 -5.78
C ASP A 144 4.66 10.16 -6.78
N PRO A 145 4.61 10.81 -7.96
CA PRO A 145 5.57 10.58 -9.04
C PRO A 145 7.00 10.99 -8.69
N GLY A 146 7.18 11.89 -7.70
CA GLY A 146 8.51 12.32 -7.24
C GLY A 146 9.33 11.19 -6.62
N ASN A 147 8.66 10.19 -6.03
CA ASN A 147 9.29 9.02 -5.40
C ASN A 147 9.18 7.74 -6.25
N ALA A 148 8.77 7.84 -7.51
CA ALA A 148 8.47 6.66 -8.33
C ALA A 148 9.65 5.67 -8.45
N GLN A 149 10.88 6.18 -8.51
CA GLN A 149 12.07 5.32 -8.56
C GLN A 149 12.29 4.52 -7.26
N ALA A 150 11.95 5.10 -6.11
CA ALA A 150 12.03 4.40 -4.83
C ALA A 150 11.03 3.25 -4.79
N TYR A 151 9.76 3.50 -5.15
CA TYR A 151 8.71 2.47 -5.19
C TYR A 151 9.06 1.30 -6.11
N ARG A 152 9.61 1.57 -7.30
CA ARG A 152 10.08 0.51 -8.22
C ARG A 152 11.24 -0.30 -7.63
N SER A 153 12.16 0.36 -6.93
CA SER A 153 13.31 -0.31 -6.31
C SER A 153 12.86 -1.20 -5.14
N HIS A 154 11.95 -0.71 -4.30
CA HIS A 154 11.35 -1.49 -3.22
C HIS A 154 10.54 -2.67 -3.75
N LEU A 155 9.74 -2.48 -4.80
CA LEU A 155 9.01 -3.56 -5.45
C LEU A 155 9.94 -4.67 -5.95
N ALA A 156 11.03 -4.31 -6.64
CA ALA A 156 11.99 -5.28 -7.13
C ALA A 156 12.60 -6.10 -5.98
N ALA A 157 13.00 -5.45 -4.89
CA ALA A 157 13.54 -6.11 -3.70
C ALA A 157 12.50 -7.03 -3.04
N TYR A 158 11.26 -6.56 -2.88
CA TYR A 158 10.18 -7.36 -2.28
C TYR A 158 9.80 -8.57 -3.14
N GLN A 159 9.78 -8.42 -4.47
CA GLN A 159 9.54 -9.55 -5.39
C GLN A 159 10.65 -10.61 -5.31
N GLN A 160 11.91 -10.21 -5.12
CA GLN A 160 13.00 -11.17 -4.88
C GLN A 160 12.82 -11.95 -3.58
N GLN A 161 12.35 -11.29 -2.51
CA GLN A 161 12.04 -11.98 -1.25
C GLN A 161 10.89 -12.99 -1.43
N ILE A 162 9.83 -12.61 -2.15
CA ILE A 162 8.73 -13.54 -2.47
C ILE A 162 9.22 -14.72 -3.31
N ASP A 163 10.08 -14.49 -4.31
CA ASP A 163 10.63 -15.56 -5.15
C ASP A 163 11.50 -16.53 -4.35
N ALA A 164 12.30 -16.01 -3.41
CA ALA A 164 13.08 -16.83 -2.48
C ALA A 164 12.18 -17.69 -1.58
N LEU A 165 11.15 -17.08 -0.97
CA LEU A 165 10.19 -17.79 -0.11
C LEU A 165 9.40 -18.83 -0.92
N LEU A 166 8.98 -18.51 -2.14
CA LEU A 166 8.27 -19.45 -3.00
C LEU A 166 9.14 -20.67 -3.35
N ALA A 167 10.44 -20.47 -3.56
CA ALA A 167 11.38 -21.56 -3.80
C ALA A 167 11.59 -22.43 -2.55
N GLU A 168 11.51 -21.85 -1.35
CA GLU A 168 11.56 -22.58 -0.08
C GLU A 168 10.29 -23.41 0.13
N VAL A 169 9.11 -22.79 0.05
CA VAL A 169 7.81 -23.46 0.27
C VAL A 169 7.62 -24.65 -0.68
N LYS A 170 8.03 -24.52 -1.95
CA LYS A 170 7.96 -25.62 -2.94
C LYS A 170 8.86 -26.82 -2.64
N LYS A 171 9.81 -26.70 -1.73
CA LYS A 171 10.65 -27.83 -1.28
C LYS A 171 10.07 -28.51 -0.04
N SER A 172 9.23 -27.80 0.70
CA SER A 172 8.66 -28.26 1.97
C SER A 172 7.35 -29.01 1.82
N PHE A 173 6.70 -28.89 0.66
CA PHE A 173 5.44 -29.54 0.28
C PHE A 173 5.55 -30.10 -1.14
#